data_AF-A0A5N4DZL9-F1
#
_entry.id   AF-A0A5N4DZL9-F1
#
_cell.length_a   1.000
_cell.length_b   1.000
_cell.length_c   1.000
_cell.angle_alpha   90.00
_cell.angle_beta   90.00
_cell.angle_gamma   90.00
#
_symmetry.space_group_name_H-M   'P 1'
#
loop_
_entity.id
_entity.type
_entity.pdbx_description
1 polymer ?
#
loop_
_entity_poly.entity_id
_entity_poly.type
_entity_poly.pdbx_seq_one_letter_code
_entity_poly.pdbx_strand_id
1 'polypeptide(L)'
;MFALGSGWGLGCLWLSQLRVWARDAAGRWALGACQARLCCSGGGEGRPGSEPEVSPFGPTRQTLKEWALLVSPFGRLRARLPCHLAVRPLDPLTYPDADRVLVAVSGVEGRARALAGLQVEYDEALKEVAIVSDVIDPQASVEVTAPLKFGK
;
A
#
# COMPACT_ATOMS: atom_id res chain seq x y z
N MET A 1 3.28 33.55 54.90
CA MET A 1 3.24 32.08 55.05
C MET A 1 3.62 31.49 53.72
N PHE A 2 4.70 30.71 53.67
CA PHE A 2 5.25 30.11 52.46
C PHE A 2 4.51 28.80 52.13
N ALA A 3 4.22 28.58 50.86
CA ALA A 3 4.08 27.24 50.30
C ALA A 3 4.73 27.24 48.92
N LEU A 4 5.82 26.47 48.81
CA LEU A 4 6.44 26.10 47.55
C LEU A 4 5.53 25.13 46.78
N GLY A 5 5.51 25.28 45.46
CA GLY A 5 4.97 24.28 44.54
C GLY A 5 5.61 24.46 43.17
N SER A 6 6.80 23.88 43.00
CA SER A 6 7.51 23.72 41.73
C SER A 6 6.81 22.70 40.81
N GLY A 7 6.81 22.95 39.50
CA GLY A 7 6.51 21.92 38.51
C GLY A 7 6.71 22.43 37.08
N TRP A 8 7.82 22.02 36.47
CA TRP A 8 8.17 22.27 35.07
C TRP A 8 7.16 21.72 34.07
N GLY A 9 7.05 22.36 32.91
CA GLY A 9 6.32 21.84 31.76
C GLY A 9 6.72 22.54 30.47
N LEU A 10 7.76 21.99 29.82
CA LEU A 10 8.10 22.20 28.41
C LEU A 10 6.80 22.14 27.57
N GLY A 11 6.49 23.15 26.77
CA GLY A 11 7.08 23.31 25.44
C GLY A 11 6.42 22.33 24.46
N CYS A 12 5.39 22.77 23.73
CA CYS A 12 4.90 22.14 22.50
C CYS A 12 4.06 23.16 21.72
N LEU A 13 4.72 23.94 20.86
CA LEU A 13 4.06 24.64 19.75
C LEU A 13 3.63 23.58 18.73
N TRP A 14 2.40 23.09 18.82
CA TRP A 14 1.84 22.22 17.78
C TRP A 14 1.07 23.09 16.78
N LEU A 15 1.79 23.61 15.78
CA LEU A 15 1.18 24.22 14.61
C LEU A 15 0.72 23.10 13.67
N SER A 16 -0.52 22.65 13.86
CA SER A 16 -1.24 21.80 12.93
C SER A 16 -1.65 22.61 11.70
N GLN A 17 -0.81 22.67 10.67
CA GLN A 17 -1.21 23.13 9.34
C GLN A 17 -1.80 21.96 8.55
N LEU A 18 -3.09 21.69 8.75
CA LEU A 18 -3.89 20.91 7.81
C LEU A 18 -4.22 21.81 6.62
N ARG A 19 -3.45 21.68 5.53
CA ARG A 19 -3.84 22.21 4.24
C ARG A 19 -4.95 21.32 3.67
N VAL A 20 -6.16 21.87 3.63
CA VAL A 20 -7.30 21.32 2.90
C VAL A 20 -6.96 21.34 1.42
N TRP A 21 -6.81 20.16 0.81
CA TRP A 21 -6.69 20.06 -0.65
C TRP A 21 -8.09 19.95 -1.27
N ALA A 22 -8.38 20.91 -2.16
CA ALA A 22 -9.57 20.93 -2.99
C ALA A 22 -9.45 19.85 -4.08
N ARG A 23 -10.57 19.17 -4.33
CA ARG A 23 -10.70 18.00 -5.19
C ARG A 23 -11.22 18.44 -6.56
N ASP A 24 -10.39 18.38 -7.58
CA ASP A 24 -10.81 18.38 -8.99
C ASP A 24 -10.14 17.17 -9.66
N ALA A 25 -10.88 16.09 -9.96
CA ALA A 25 -11.74 15.89 -11.14
C ALA A 25 -11.06 14.97 -12.18
N ALA A 26 -11.44 13.69 -12.08
CA ALA A 26 -11.76 12.77 -13.17
C ALA A 26 -10.76 12.56 -14.34
N GLY A 27 -9.90 11.56 -14.18
CA GLY A 27 -9.35 10.78 -15.29
C GLY A 27 -9.93 9.36 -15.30
N ARG A 28 -10.55 8.97 -16.41
CA ARG A 28 -11.18 7.65 -16.64
C ARG A 28 -10.06 6.61 -16.92
N TRP A 29 -9.91 5.59 -16.08
CA TRP A 29 -8.93 4.52 -16.29
C TRP A 29 -9.62 3.23 -16.77
N ALA A 30 -9.17 2.71 -17.91
CA ALA A 30 -9.56 1.40 -18.41
C ALA A 30 -8.59 0.34 -17.86
N LEU A 31 -9.11 -0.63 -17.10
CA LEU A 31 -8.38 -1.77 -16.57
C LEU A 31 -8.07 -2.75 -17.70
N GLY A 32 -6.80 -2.85 -18.10
CA GLY A 32 -6.29 -3.96 -18.88
C GLY A 32 -6.02 -5.13 -17.94
N ALA A 33 -6.89 -6.15 -17.93
CA ALA A 33 -6.64 -7.39 -17.22
C ALA A 33 -5.71 -8.28 -18.05
N CYS A 34 -4.47 -8.48 -17.60
CA CYS A 34 -3.56 -9.47 -18.17
C CYS A 34 -3.41 -10.64 -17.18
N GLN A 35 -4.16 -11.71 -17.43
CA GLN A 35 -3.94 -12.99 -16.75
C GLN A 35 -2.72 -13.68 -17.35
N ALA A 36 -1.65 -13.81 -16.56
CA ALA A 36 -0.49 -14.61 -16.93
C ALA A 36 -0.87 -16.10 -16.85
N ARG A 37 -1.02 -16.74 -18.01
CA ARG A 37 -1.13 -18.20 -18.14
C ARG A 37 0.23 -18.80 -17.76
N LEU A 38 0.30 -19.49 -16.62
CA LEU A 38 1.46 -20.30 -16.27
C LEU A 38 1.46 -21.55 -17.15
N CYS A 39 2.46 -21.66 -18.03
CA CYS A 39 2.79 -22.88 -18.74
C CYS A 39 3.65 -23.76 -17.83
N CYS A 40 3.13 -24.92 -17.42
CA CYS A 40 3.95 -26.01 -16.91
C CYS A 40 3.69 -27.24 -17.80
N SER A 41 4.73 -27.66 -18.51
CA SER A 41 4.82 -28.95 -19.19
C SER A 41 5.49 -29.94 -18.24
N GLY A 42 4.88 -31.09 -18.03
CA GLY A 42 5.44 -32.19 -17.22
C GLY A 42 4.46 -33.35 -17.17
N GLY A 43 4.67 -34.34 -18.05
CA GLY A 43 3.88 -35.57 -18.09
C GLY A 43 4.21 -36.55 -16.96
N GLY A 44 3.25 -37.42 -16.65
CA GLY A 44 3.42 -38.56 -15.75
C GLY A 44 2.07 -39.05 -15.24
N GLU A 45 1.56 -40.13 -15.83
CA GLU A 45 0.35 -40.84 -15.39
C GLU A 45 0.55 -41.47 -14.00
N GLY A 46 -0.49 -41.39 -13.16
CA GLY A 46 -0.57 -42.11 -11.89
C GLY A 46 -1.61 -41.53 -10.93
N ARG A 47 -2.87 -41.96 -11.06
CA ARG A 47 -3.85 -41.99 -9.93
C ARG A 47 -3.52 -43.21 -9.04
N PRO A 48 -3.98 -43.35 -7.77
CA PRO A 48 -5.01 -42.59 -7.05
C PRO A 48 -4.70 -42.27 -5.56
N GLY A 49 -5.52 -41.45 -4.91
CA GLY A 49 -5.53 -41.34 -3.44
C GLY A 49 -6.28 -40.11 -2.94
N SER A 50 -7.56 -40.28 -2.60
CA SER A 50 -8.40 -39.24 -2.01
C SER A 50 -7.99 -39.00 -0.56
N GLU A 51 -7.20 -37.96 -0.32
CA GLU A 51 -7.02 -37.35 1.00
C GLU A 51 -7.64 -35.94 0.95
N PRO A 52 -8.40 -35.49 1.96
CA PRO A 52 -8.84 -34.11 2.01
C PRO A 52 -7.61 -33.23 2.21
N GLU A 53 -7.18 -32.56 1.15
CA GLU A 53 -6.12 -31.55 1.22
C GLU A 53 -6.66 -30.40 2.08
N VAL A 54 -6.37 -30.46 3.38
CA VAL A 54 -6.45 -29.30 4.25
C VAL A 54 -5.40 -28.33 3.72
N SER A 55 -5.87 -27.36 2.93
CA SER A 55 -5.05 -26.25 2.47
C SER A 55 -4.29 -25.67 3.67
N PRO A 56 -2.94 -25.68 3.68
CA PRO A 56 -2.15 -25.20 4.81
C PRO A 56 -2.15 -23.68 4.89
N PHE A 57 -2.90 -23.01 4.02
CA PHE A 57 -2.95 -21.57 3.93
C PHE A 57 -4.04 -21.06 4.85
N GLY A 58 -3.62 -20.32 5.87
CA GLY A 58 -4.50 -19.43 6.63
C GLY A 58 -5.34 -18.55 5.70
N PRO A 59 -6.33 -17.81 6.24
CA PRO A 59 -7.39 -17.16 5.48
C PRO A 59 -6.86 -16.51 4.19
N THR A 60 -7.35 -16.98 3.03
CA THR A 60 -6.93 -16.55 1.70
C THR A 60 -7.11 -15.05 1.57
N ARG A 61 -6.00 -14.31 1.68
CA ARG A 61 -6.00 -12.85 1.51
C ARG A 61 -6.25 -12.55 0.03
N GLN A 62 -7.29 -11.78 -0.24
CA GLN A 62 -7.64 -11.35 -1.58
C GLN A 62 -7.18 -9.91 -1.80
N THR A 63 -6.68 -9.57 -3.00
CA THR A 63 -6.45 -8.18 -3.39
C THR A 63 -7.80 -7.48 -3.52
N LEU A 64 -8.02 -6.49 -2.65
CA LEU A 64 -9.26 -5.73 -2.57
C LEU A 64 -9.22 -4.51 -3.50
N LYS A 65 -8.05 -3.90 -3.64
CA LYS A 65 -7.88 -2.72 -4.49
C LYS A 65 -6.43 -2.54 -4.91
N GLU A 66 -6.25 -2.03 -6.11
CA GLU A 66 -4.95 -1.65 -6.67
C GLU A 66 -5.01 -0.23 -7.23
N TRP A 67 -3.90 0.49 -7.10
CA TRP A 67 -3.67 1.81 -7.68
C TRP A 67 -2.37 1.78 -8.48
N ALA A 68 -2.34 2.53 -9.59
CA ALA A 68 -1.13 2.85 -10.32
C ALA A 68 -1.01 4.37 -10.40
N LEU A 69 0.06 4.93 -9.81
CA LEU A 69 0.35 6.35 -9.82
C LEU A 69 1.50 6.64 -10.77
N LEU A 70 1.35 7.65 -11.62
CA LEU A 70 2.47 8.23 -12.35
C LEU A 70 3.27 9.12 -11.40
N VAL A 71 4.58 8.92 -11.38
CA VAL A 71 5.50 9.57 -10.45
C VAL A 71 6.80 9.90 -11.15
N SER A 72 7.57 10.80 -10.54
CA SER A 72 9.00 10.89 -10.85
C SER A 72 9.72 9.59 -10.46
N PRO A 73 10.71 9.13 -11.24
CA PRO A 73 11.55 7.97 -10.90
C PRO A 73 12.34 8.14 -9.62
N PHE A 74 12.56 9.40 -9.23
CA PHE A 74 13.23 9.81 -8.01
C PHE A 74 12.21 10.44 -7.08
N GLY A 75 12.26 10.06 -5.82
CA GLY A 75 11.31 10.54 -4.84
C GLY A 75 11.43 9.81 -3.52
N ARG A 76 10.39 9.94 -2.71
CA ARG A 76 10.29 9.29 -1.40
C ARG A 76 8.92 8.67 -1.20
N LEU A 77 8.90 7.57 -0.46
CA LEU A 77 7.66 6.91 -0.04
C LEU A 77 7.44 7.25 1.44
N ARG A 78 6.29 7.85 1.74
CA ARG A 78 5.83 8.07 3.12
C ARG A 78 4.61 7.23 3.37
N ALA A 79 4.71 6.34 4.35
CA ALA A 79 3.58 5.51 4.76
C ALA A 79 3.25 5.71 6.24
N ARG A 80 1.96 5.85 6.53
CA ARG A 80 1.43 5.89 7.90
C ARG A 80 0.18 5.03 7.93
N LEU A 81 0.36 3.78 8.34
CA LEU A 81 -0.67 2.75 8.31
C LEU A 81 -0.59 1.90 9.59
N PRO A 82 -1.72 1.59 10.25
CA PRO A 82 -1.79 0.68 11.39
C PRO A 82 -1.82 -0.80 10.98
N CYS A 83 -1.31 -1.14 9.80
CA CYS A 83 -1.35 -2.49 9.23
C CYS A 83 0.00 -2.89 8.64
N HIS A 84 0.11 -4.12 8.14
CA HIS A 84 1.33 -4.59 7.51
C HIS A 84 1.60 -3.83 6.20
N LEU A 85 2.85 -3.41 5.98
CA LEU A 85 3.32 -2.75 4.77
C LEU A 85 4.52 -3.52 4.20
N ALA A 86 4.42 -3.93 2.95
CA ALA A 86 5.53 -4.47 2.17
C ALA A 86 5.91 -3.49 1.07
N VAL A 87 7.21 -3.30 0.85
CA VAL A 87 7.72 -2.51 -0.27
C VAL A 87 8.56 -3.41 -1.16
N ARG A 88 8.25 -3.42 -2.45
CA ARG A 88 8.92 -4.18 -3.49
C ARG A 88 9.52 -3.26 -4.54
N PRO A 89 10.62 -3.66 -5.18
CA PRO A 89 11.13 -2.93 -6.33
C PRO A 89 10.21 -3.11 -7.54
N LEU A 90 9.99 -2.03 -8.28
CA LEU A 90 9.39 -2.06 -9.60
C LEU A 90 10.35 -2.72 -10.58
N ASP A 91 9.85 -3.67 -11.35
CA ASP A 91 10.63 -4.36 -12.38
C ASP A 91 11.05 -3.39 -13.50
N PRO A 92 12.35 -3.13 -13.69
CA PRO A 92 12.84 -2.22 -14.72
C PRO A 92 12.66 -2.76 -16.15
N LEU A 93 12.48 -4.07 -16.33
CA LEU A 93 12.25 -4.65 -17.66
C LEU A 93 10.83 -4.37 -18.13
N THR A 94 9.86 -4.46 -17.22
CA THR A 94 8.46 -4.11 -17.49
C THR A 94 8.24 -2.60 -17.52
N TYR A 95 8.94 -1.85 -16.66
CA TYR A 95 8.76 -0.40 -16.51
C TYR A 95 10.11 0.35 -16.61
N PRO A 96 10.65 0.52 -17.83
CA PRO A 96 11.99 1.08 -18.03
C PRO A 96 12.10 2.55 -17.62
N ASP A 97 11.02 3.32 -17.75
CA ASP A 97 10.97 4.73 -17.37
C ASP A 97 10.96 4.93 -15.85
N ALA A 98 10.65 3.88 -15.09
CA ALA A 98 10.56 3.91 -13.64
C ALA A 98 9.62 5.01 -13.12
N ASP A 99 8.59 5.36 -13.89
CA ASP A 99 7.69 6.49 -13.68
C ASP A 99 6.39 6.10 -12.95
N ARG A 100 6.37 4.95 -12.29
CA ARG A 100 5.16 4.37 -11.71
C ARG A 100 5.37 3.85 -10.31
N VAL A 101 4.36 4.02 -9.46
CA VAL A 101 4.21 3.30 -8.19
C VAL A 101 2.91 2.54 -8.23
N LEU A 102 2.98 1.24 -7.95
CA LEU A 102 1.81 0.38 -7.79
C LEU A 102 1.55 0.18 -6.31
N VAL A 103 0.29 0.31 -5.91
CA VAL A 103 -0.13 0.07 -4.53
C VAL A 103 -1.23 -0.97 -4.57
N ALA A 104 -1.07 -2.09 -3.88
CA ALA A 104 -2.08 -3.12 -3.75
C ALA A 104 -2.46 -3.27 -2.28
N VAL A 105 -3.76 -3.34 -2.00
CA VAL A 105 -4.28 -3.66 -0.67
C VAL A 105 -4.90 -5.02 -0.73
N SER A 106 -4.45 -5.91 0.15
CA SER A 106 -5.07 -7.22 0.38
C SER A 106 -5.69 -7.30 1.76
N GLY A 107 -6.74 -8.09 1.89
CA GLY A 107 -7.42 -8.29 3.16
C GLY A 107 -8.22 -9.58 3.16
N VAL A 108 -8.87 -9.84 4.29
CA VAL A 108 -9.82 -10.95 4.41
C VAL A 108 -11.14 -10.52 3.77
N GLU A 109 -11.66 -11.35 2.88
CA GLU A 109 -12.92 -11.12 2.18
C GLU A 109 -14.08 -10.84 3.17
N GLY A 110 -14.96 -9.90 2.83
CA GLY A 110 -16.11 -9.51 3.67
C GLY A 110 -15.84 -8.44 4.74
N ARG A 111 -14.61 -7.93 4.88
CA ARG A 111 -14.32 -6.81 5.80
C ARG A 111 -14.43 -5.44 5.12
N ALA A 112 -15.53 -4.75 5.39
CA ALA A 112 -15.79 -3.39 4.88
C ALA A 112 -14.73 -2.34 5.26
N ARG A 113 -13.96 -2.56 6.34
CA ARG A 113 -12.94 -1.61 6.84
C ARG A 113 -11.58 -1.70 6.15
N ALA A 114 -11.36 -2.71 5.31
CA ALA A 114 -10.04 -2.96 4.74
C ALA A 114 -9.55 -1.87 3.76
N LEU A 115 -10.43 -0.98 3.31
CA LEU A 115 -10.08 0.20 2.49
C LEU A 115 -10.46 1.53 3.16
N ALA A 116 -10.92 1.50 4.42
CA ALA A 116 -11.44 2.68 5.09
C ALA A 116 -10.35 3.74 5.29
N GLY A 117 -10.65 4.98 4.89
CA GLY A 117 -9.78 6.14 5.10
C GLY A 117 -8.42 6.08 4.40
N LEU A 118 -8.20 5.11 3.49
CA LEU A 118 -6.94 4.96 2.79
C LEU A 118 -6.78 6.00 1.67
N GLN A 119 -5.76 6.82 1.81
CA GLN A 119 -5.34 7.84 0.85
C GLN A 119 -4.04 7.39 0.21
N VAL A 120 -4.00 7.48 -1.12
CA VAL A 120 -2.84 7.16 -1.94
C VAL A 120 -2.65 8.32 -2.90
N GLU A 121 -1.66 9.15 -2.64
CA GLU A 121 -1.46 10.42 -3.35
C GLU A 121 0.01 10.63 -3.70
N TYR A 122 0.25 11.41 -4.74
CA TYR A 122 1.58 11.84 -5.16
C TYR A 122 1.68 13.36 -5.10
N ASP A 123 2.65 13.86 -4.34
CA ASP A 123 3.03 15.27 -4.30
C ASP A 123 4.22 15.50 -5.25
N GLU A 124 3.95 16.19 -6.35
CA GLU A 124 4.92 16.48 -7.40
C GLU A 124 6.00 17.48 -6.95
N ALA A 125 5.68 18.41 -6.04
CA ALA A 125 6.63 19.39 -5.54
C ALA A 125 7.64 18.76 -4.57
N LEU A 126 7.17 17.83 -3.75
CA LEU A 126 8.01 17.09 -2.79
C LEU A 126 8.59 15.81 -3.37
N LYS A 127 8.14 15.42 -4.57
CA LYS A 127 8.41 14.11 -5.18
C LYS A 127 8.10 12.98 -4.18
N GLU A 128 6.99 13.10 -3.47
CA GLU A 128 6.61 12.20 -2.38
C GLU A 128 5.34 11.43 -2.72
N VAL A 129 5.38 10.11 -2.60
CA VAL A 129 4.16 9.28 -2.56
C VAL A 129 3.75 9.10 -1.12
N ALA A 130 2.53 9.50 -0.79
CA ALA A 130 1.95 9.36 0.53
C ALA A 130 0.86 8.28 0.55
N ILE A 131 1.03 7.30 1.44
CA ILE A 131 0.05 6.23 1.70
C ILE A 131 -0.36 6.31 3.15
N VAL A 132 -1.56 6.84 3.41
CA VAL A 132 -1.99 7.20 4.77
C VAL A 132 -3.37 6.66 5.07
N SER A 133 -3.52 6.04 6.23
CA SER A 133 -4.81 5.74 6.85
C SER A 133 -4.63 5.55 8.34
N ASP A 134 -5.60 6.05 9.12
CA ASP A 134 -5.70 5.80 10.57
C ASP A 134 -6.71 4.72 10.93
N VAL A 135 -7.59 4.37 10.00
CA VAL A 135 -8.79 3.55 10.27
C VAL A 135 -8.87 2.30 9.41
N ILE A 136 -7.85 2.05 8.58
CA ILE A 136 -7.72 0.80 7.82
C ILE A 136 -7.66 -0.38 8.79
N ASP A 137 -8.22 -1.51 8.36
CA ASP A 137 -8.15 -2.76 9.10
C ASP A 137 -6.68 -3.16 9.39
N PRO A 138 -6.28 -3.35 10.66
CA PRO A 138 -4.94 -3.81 11.02
C PRO A 138 -4.56 -5.17 10.44
N GLN A 139 -5.54 -5.99 10.04
CA GLN A 139 -5.31 -7.29 9.39
C GLN A 139 -5.18 -7.18 7.87
N ALA A 140 -5.42 -6.01 7.28
CA ALA A 140 -5.09 -5.75 5.89
C ALA A 140 -3.57 -5.72 5.70
N SER A 141 -3.13 -5.94 4.46
CA SER A 141 -1.74 -5.77 4.07
C SER A 141 -1.67 -4.87 2.85
N VAL A 142 -0.80 -3.87 2.91
CA VAL A 142 -0.49 -2.99 1.79
C VAL A 142 0.83 -3.41 1.18
N GLU A 143 0.86 -3.60 -0.12
CA GLU A 143 2.05 -3.85 -0.90
C GLU A 143 2.28 -2.66 -1.83
N VAL A 144 3.51 -2.16 -1.85
CA VAL A 144 3.91 -1.01 -2.65
C VAL A 144 5.06 -1.43 -3.54
N THR A 145 4.83 -1.41 -4.85
CA THR A 145 5.87 -1.65 -5.84
C THR A 145 6.35 -0.29 -6.35
N ALA A 146 7.58 0.08 -5.97
CA ALA A 146 8.12 1.41 -6.21
C ALA A 146 9.43 1.39 -7.02
N PRO A 147 9.73 2.47 -7.76
CA PRO A 147 11.00 2.61 -8.47
C PRO A 147 12.21 2.44 -7.55
N LEU A 148 13.25 1.76 -8.03
CA LEU A 148 14.48 1.49 -7.26
C LEU A 148 15.18 2.75 -6.74
N LYS A 149 14.93 3.91 -7.36
CA LYS A 149 15.59 5.17 -7.05
C LYS A 149 14.82 6.04 -6.05
N PHE A 150 13.80 5.49 -5.38
CA PHE A 150 13.16 6.14 -4.24
C PHE A 150 14.10 6.12 -3.03
N GLY A 151 14.33 7.27 -2.41
CA GLY A 151 15.12 7.39 -1.17
C GLY A 151 16.55 7.90 -1.33
N LYS A 152 16.77 8.96 -2.12
CA LYS A 152 18.02 9.71 -2.13
C LYS A 152 17.84 11.13 -1.61
#